data_AF-A0A556P8V3-F1
#
_entry.id   AF-A0A556P8V3-F1
#
_cell.length_a   1.000
_cell.length_b   1.000
_cell.length_c   1.000
_cell.angle_alpha   90.00
_cell.angle_beta   90.00
_cell.angle_gamma   90.00
#
_symmetry.space_group_name_H-M   'P 1'
#
loop_
_entity.id
_entity.type
_entity.pdbx_description
1 polymer ?
#
loop_
_entity_poly.entity_id
_entity_poly.type
_entity_poly.pdbx_seq_one_letter_code
_entity_poly.pdbx_strand_id
1 'polypeptide(L)'
;MLRRVFLRSVKGNLVEKKEFRVEITLKIVILIIALISAIFIIVNGYEDYFKWLWIALIGCGLGIQALFEWLYVKNSKEYVITIITMVVGILLITFFY
;
A
#
# COMPACT_ATOMS: atom_id res chain seq x y z
N MET A 1 25.41 12.29 -28.63
CA MET A 1 24.56 12.80 -27.53
C MET A 1 23.19 12.10 -27.47
N LEU A 2 22.51 11.91 -28.61
CA LEU A 2 21.20 11.25 -28.73
C LEU A 2 21.10 9.82 -28.13
N ARG A 3 22.12 8.97 -28.31
CA ARG A 3 22.10 7.58 -27.81
C ARG A 3 21.94 7.48 -26.28
N ARG A 4 22.49 8.44 -25.52
CA ARG A 4 22.36 8.47 -24.05
C ARG A 4 20.96 8.90 -23.60
N VAL A 5 20.30 9.79 -24.35
CA VAL A 5 18.92 10.24 -24.05
C VAL A 5 17.93 9.11 -24.32
N PHE A 6 18.10 8.40 -25.44
CA PHE A 6 17.27 7.25 -25.79
C PHE A 6 17.37 6.12 -24.77
N LEU A 7 18.60 5.75 -24.36
CA LEU A 7 18.81 4.73 -23.33
C LEU A 7 18.23 5.12 -21.96
N ARG A 8 18.24 6.42 -21.61
CA ARG A 8 17.63 6.92 -20.37
C ARG A 8 16.10 6.84 -20.42
N SER A 9 15.49 7.16 -21.56
CA SER A 9 14.04 7.02 -21.78
C SER A 9 13.58 5.56 -21.72
N VAL A 10 14.25 4.65 -22.44
CA VAL A 10 13.95 3.21 -22.41
C VAL A 10 14.12 2.63 -21.00
N LYS A 11 15.19 3.00 -20.30
CA LYS A 11 15.42 2.54 -18.92
C LYS A 11 14.35 3.06 -17.96
N GLY A 12 13.87 4.30 -18.13
CA GLY A 12 12.74 4.85 -17.35
C GLY A 12 11.47 4.03 -17.52
N ASN A 13 11.06 3.78 -18.77
CA ASN A 13 9.85 3.00 -19.08
C ASN A 13 9.91 1.55 -18.54
N LEU A 14 11.09 0.92 -18.54
CA LEU A 14 11.27 -0.43 -18.01
C LEU A 14 11.18 -0.48 -16.48
N VAL A 15 11.64 0.58 -15.82
CA VAL A 15 11.61 0.73 -14.36
C VAL A 15 10.17 0.96 -13.91
N GLU A 16 9.46 1.88 -14.53
CA GLU A 16 8.04 2.18 -14.27
C GLU A 16 7.14 0.94 -14.45
N LYS A 17 7.36 0.16 -15.51
CA LYS A 17 6.60 -1.08 -15.76
C LYS A 17 6.91 -2.20 -14.76
N LYS A 18 8.10 -2.19 -14.16
CA LYS A 18 8.47 -3.15 -13.11
C LYS A 18 7.81 -2.74 -11.78
N GLU A 19 7.80 -1.46 -11.47
CA GLU A 19 7.22 -0.88 -10.25
C GLU A 19 5.72 -1.15 -10.15
N PHE A 20 4.98 -0.85 -11.23
CA PHE A 20 3.54 -1.12 -11.30
C PHE A 20 3.20 -2.59 -11.00
N ARG A 21 4.04 -3.53 -11.48
CA ARG A 21 3.85 -4.95 -11.19
C ARG A 21 4.12 -5.31 -9.73
N VAL A 22 5.13 -4.71 -9.11
CA VAL A 22 5.45 -4.99 -7.69
C VAL A 22 4.35 -4.45 -6.79
N GLU A 23 3.85 -3.24 -7.04
CA GLU A 23 2.76 -2.65 -6.27
C GLU A 23 1.49 -3.51 -6.32
N ILE A 24 1.07 -3.93 -7.52
CA ILE A 24 -0.09 -4.81 -7.69
C ILE A 24 0.12 -6.15 -6.98
N THR A 25 1.32 -6.73 -7.10
CA THR A 25 1.63 -8.02 -6.47
C THR A 25 1.53 -7.92 -4.95
N LEU A 26 2.07 -6.86 -4.34
CA LEU A 26 1.98 -6.64 -2.91
C LEU A 26 0.54 -6.42 -2.45
N LYS A 27 -0.26 -5.65 -3.19
CA LYS A 27 -1.69 -5.45 -2.89
C LYS A 27 -2.48 -6.76 -2.94
N ILE A 28 -2.21 -7.63 -3.92
CA ILE A 28 -2.84 -8.96 -4.02
C ILE A 28 -2.45 -9.83 -2.82
N VAL A 29 -1.17 -9.85 -2.43
CA VAL A 29 -0.70 -10.64 -1.27
C VAL A 29 -1.39 -10.19 0.01
N ILE A 30 -1.50 -8.88 0.25
CA ILE A 30 -2.19 -8.32 1.42
C ILE A 30 -3.66 -8.70 1.42
N LEU A 31 -4.33 -8.64 0.27
CA LEU A 31 -5.73 -9.03 0.14
C LEU A 31 -5.94 -10.51 0.50
N ILE A 32 -5.05 -11.40 0.03
CA ILE A 32 -5.12 -12.84 0.35
C ILE A 32 -4.92 -13.07 1.85
N ILE A 33 -3.93 -12.41 2.46
CA ILE A 33 -3.67 -12.53 3.91
C ILE A 33 -4.86 -12.02 4.71
N ALA A 34 -5.46 -10.89 4.30
CA ALA A 34 -6.63 -10.32 4.93
C ALA A 34 -7.85 -11.26 4.87
N LEU A 35 -8.09 -11.91 3.72
CA LEU A 35 -9.18 -12.87 3.56
C LEU A 35 -9.00 -14.09 4.47
N ILE A 36 -7.79 -14.67 4.50
CA ILE A 36 -7.49 -15.81 5.36
C ILE A 36 -7.68 -15.44 6.83
N SER A 37 -7.18 -14.27 7.24
CA SER A 37 -7.29 -13.78 8.61
C SER A 37 -8.75 -13.49 9.00
N ALA A 38 -9.54 -12.91 8.10
CA ALA A 38 -10.96 -12.65 8.33
C ALA A 38 -11.76 -13.96 8.51
N ILE A 39 -11.52 -14.97 7.66
CA ILE A 39 -12.14 -16.29 7.80
C ILE A 39 -11.77 -16.90 9.16
N PHE A 40 -10.49 -16.83 9.55
CA PHE A 40 -10.04 -17.36 10.82
C PHE A 40 -10.72 -16.68 12.02
N ILE A 41 -10.91 -15.35 11.97
CA ILE A 41 -11.60 -14.61 13.02
C ILE A 41 -13.07 -15.04 13.13
N ILE A 42 -13.77 -15.16 12.00
CA ILE A 42 -15.19 -15.55 11.97
C ILE A 42 -15.38 -16.97 12.51
N VAL A 43 -14.55 -17.92 12.06
CA VAL A 43 -14.67 -19.33 12.45
C VAL A 43 -14.44 -19.54 13.94
N ASN A 44 -13.54 -18.78 14.56
CA ASN A 44 -13.22 -18.90 15.98
C ASN A 44 -14.02 -17.93 16.88
N GLY A 45 -14.88 -17.08 16.32
CA GLY A 45 -15.68 -16.13 17.11
C GLY A 45 -14.86 -15.00 17.75
N TYR A 46 -13.72 -14.62 17.15
CA TYR A 46 -12.81 -13.61 17.68
C TYR A 46 -13.18 -12.19 17.25
N GLU A 47 -14.44 -11.79 17.45
CA GLU A 47 -14.97 -10.52 16.92
C GLU A 47 -14.14 -9.30 17.33
N ASP A 48 -13.59 -9.28 18.56
CA ASP A 48 -12.71 -8.22 19.07
C ASP A 48 -11.43 -8.01 18.23
N TYR A 49 -11.01 -9.02 17.46
CA TYR A 49 -9.82 -8.97 16.61
C TYR A 49 -10.08 -8.34 15.24
N PHE A 50 -11.34 -8.12 14.84
CA PHE A 50 -11.65 -7.42 13.59
C PHE A 50 -11.09 -6.01 13.56
N LYS A 51 -11.12 -5.29 14.69
CA LYS A 51 -10.52 -3.95 14.82
C LYS A 51 -9.04 -3.95 14.42
N TRP A 52 -8.29 -4.90 14.97
CA TRP A 52 -6.86 -5.05 14.72
C TRP A 52 -6.56 -5.47 13.28
N LEU A 53 -7.41 -6.32 12.70
CA LEU A 53 -7.33 -6.67 11.29
C LEU A 53 -7.52 -5.43 10.40
N TRP A 54 -8.53 -4.60 10.66
CA TRP A 54 -8.76 -3.37 9.90
C TRP A 54 -7.61 -2.37 10.02
N ILE A 55 -7.08 -2.17 11.23
CA ILE A 55 -5.91 -1.29 11.45
C ILE A 55 -4.69 -1.80 10.67
N ALA A 56 -4.42 -3.11 10.71
CA ALA A 56 -3.32 -3.72 9.97
C ALA A 56 -3.50 -3.57 8.44
N LEU A 57 -4.72 -3.70 7.95
CA LEU A 57 -5.04 -3.63 6.52
C LEU A 57 -4.85 -2.21 5.97
N ILE A 58 -5.33 -1.19 6.71
CA ILE A 58 -5.11 0.22 6.36
C ILE A 58 -3.62 0.56 6.46
N GLY A 59 -2.95 0.16 7.55
CA GLY A 59 -1.54 0.45 7.77
C GLY A 59 -0.63 -0.15 6.70
N CYS A 60 -0.82 -1.42 6.35
CA CYS A 60 -0.04 -2.08 5.30
C CYS A 60 -0.39 -1.54 3.91
N GLY A 61 -1.68 -1.34 3.61
CA GLY A 61 -2.12 -0.86 2.29
C GLY A 61 -1.61 0.54 1.98
N LEU A 62 -1.95 1.51 2.84
CA LEU A 62 -1.57 2.91 2.65
C LEU A 62 -0.10 3.16 2.98
N GLY A 63 0.50 2.40 3.91
CA GLY A 63 1.92 2.48 4.21
C GLY A 63 2.79 2.09 3.02
N ILE A 64 2.44 0.99 2.32
CA ILE A 64 3.13 0.60 1.09
C ILE A 64 2.93 1.66 0.01
N GLN A 65 1.71 2.16 -0.16
CA GLN A 65 1.45 3.22 -1.13
C GLN A 65 2.30 4.47 -0.85
N ALA A 66 2.37 4.93 0.40
CA ALA A 66 3.20 6.08 0.79
C ALA A 66 4.70 5.83 0.57
N LEU A 67 5.18 4.60 0.81
CA LEU A 67 6.57 4.22 0.53
C LEU A 67 6.89 4.26 -0.97
N PHE A 68 5.97 3.79 -1.82
CA PHE A 68 6.14 3.87 -3.27
C PHE A 68 6.11 5.32 -3.76
N GLU A 69 5.16 6.12 -3.26
CA GLU A 69 5.07 7.55 -3.57
C GLU A 69 6.35 8.30 -3.15
N TRP A 70 6.88 8.01 -1.97
CA TRP A 70 8.12 8.62 -1.48
C TRP A 70 9.36 8.21 -2.30
N LEU A 71 9.46 6.93 -2.65
CA LEU A 71 10.67 6.40 -3.31
C LEU A 71 10.71 6.73 -4.81
N TYR A 72 9.56 6.78 -5.48
CA TYR A 72 9.48 6.82 -6.94
C TYR A 72 8.85 8.10 -7.49
N VAL A 73 7.92 8.74 -6.77
CA VAL A 73 7.27 9.96 -7.27
C VAL A 73 8.12 11.18 -6.91
N LYS A 74 9.09 11.46 -7.77
CA LYS A 74 9.96 12.63 -7.63
C LYS A 74 9.13 13.91 -7.78
N ASN A 75 9.22 14.79 -6.78
CA ASN A 75 8.62 16.14 -6.76
C ASN A 75 7.11 16.22 -6.44
N SER A 76 6.43 15.12 -6.13
CA SER A 76 5.09 15.18 -5.53
C SER A 76 5.19 15.03 -4.01
N LYS A 77 4.35 15.77 -3.28
CA LYS A 77 4.16 15.60 -1.83
C LYS A 77 2.99 14.63 -1.55
N GLU A 78 2.64 13.77 -2.50
CA GLU A 78 1.48 12.87 -2.38
C GLU A 78 1.66 11.88 -1.24
N TYR A 79 2.89 11.42 -0.98
CA TYR A 79 3.19 10.57 0.18
C TYR A 79 2.75 11.19 1.51
N VAL A 80 2.76 12.52 1.64
CA VAL A 80 2.30 13.23 2.84
C VAL A 80 0.79 13.09 3.00
N ILE A 81 0.04 13.23 1.90
CA ILE A 81 -1.42 13.09 1.89
C ILE A 81 -1.79 11.64 2.22
N THR A 82 -1.07 10.66 1.66
CA THR A 82 -1.30 9.24 1.92
C THR A 82 -1.02 8.88 3.38
N ILE A 83 0.05 9.42 3.98
CA ILE A 83 0.32 9.24 5.42
C ILE A 83 -0.77 9.89 6.28
N ILE A 84 -1.22 11.11 5.96
CA ILE A 84 -2.31 11.77 6.70
C ILE A 84 -3.58 10.92 6.61
N THR A 85 -3.92 10.45 5.41
CA THR A 85 -5.09 9.58 5.17
C THR A 85 -4.98 8.29 5.97
N MET A 86 -3.78 7.71 6.07
CA MET A 86 -3.52 6.52 6.89
C MET A 86 -3.77 6.78 8.38
N VAL A 87 -3.25 7.89 8.92
CA VAL A 87 -3.44 8.26 10.32
C VAL A 87 -4.93 8.50 10.61
N VAL A 88 -5.63 9.23 9.74
CA VAL A 88 -7.07 9.48 9.88
C VAL A 88 -7.85 8.17 9.84
N GLY A 89 -7.53 7.25 8.93
CA GLY A 89 -8.17 5.93 8.85
C GLY A 89 -7.99 5.11 10.14
N ILE A 90 -6.79 5.10 10.71
CA ILE A 90 -6.51 4.41 11.98
C ILE A 90 -7.28 5.06 13.15
N LEU A 91 -7.32 6.40 13.20
CA LEU A 91 -8.07 7.13 14.22
C LEU A 91 -9.57 6.85 14.14
N LEU A 92 -10.15 6.81 12.93
CA LEU A 92 -11.55 6.48 12.73
C LEU A 92 -11.88 5.07 13.24
N ILE A 93 -11.08 4.06 12.89
CA ILE A 93 -11.28 2.70 13.40
C ILE A 93 -11.16 2.66 14.93
N THR A 94 -10.20 3.40 15.49
CA THR A 94 -9.98 3.41 16.93
C THR A 94 -11.13 4.07 17.70
N PHE A 95 -11.80 5.04 17.08
CA PHE A 95 -12.92 5.78 17.67
C PHE A 95 -14.26 5.05 17.53
N PHE A 96 -14.54 4.42 16.38
CA PHE A 96 -15.82 3.78 16.09
C PHE A 96 -15.94 2.33 16.61
N TYR A 97 -14.84 1.69 16.96
CA TYR A 97 -14.76 0.29 17.39
C TYR A 97 -14.18 0.20 18.80
#